data_AF-A0A847V611-F1
#
_entry.id   AF-A0A847V611-F1
#
_cell.length_a   1.000
_cell.length_b   1.000
_cell.length_c   1.000
_cell.angle_alpha   90.00
_cell.angle_beta   90.00
_cell.angle_gamma   90.00
#
_symmetry.space_group_name_H-M   'P 1'
#
loop_
_entity.id
_entity.type
_entity.pdbx_description
1 polymer ?
#
loop_
_entity_poly.entity_id
_entity_poly.type
_entity_poly.pdbx_seq_one_letter_code
_entity_poly.pdbx_strand_id
1 'polypeptide(L)'
;VIAYVSNSPPSSGSYIGGSISLPSKGFIHADGSLKSVDELAGVLGRSGVTSEDEVVLYGDCFSCGDFTFVYWIMKYLGHQKVEILRGPAAGLPTAGSAVTGPMANYSPSPRPELLADYESVASGQFVVVDARTPDQFGAGHIDGAINIDYNRVMADSWIRDDAALAEIFGALDPDRPVVVYSKNGGTASIVWYALTSQGRDAKLYTWNDWLGRRS
;
A
#
# COMPACT_ATOMS: atom_id res chain seq x y z
N VAL A 1 -11.39 -3.26 -14.77
CA VAL A 1 -9.93 -3.35 -15.06
C VAL A 1 -9.29 -4.33 -14.12
N ILE A 2 -8.53 -5.30 -14.64
CA ILE A 2 -7.68 -6.18 -13.81
C ILE A 2 -6.24 -5.70 -13.99
N ALA A 3 -5.51 -5.45 -12.91
CA ALA A 3 -4.16 -4.92 -12.97
C ALA A 3 -3.18 -5.83 -12.25
N TYR A 4 -2.19 -6.30 -13.00
CA TYR A 4 -1.05 -7.02 -12.46
C TYR A 4 -0.03 -6.01 -11.93
N VAL A 5 0.20 -6.04 -10.63
CA VAL A 5 1.07 -5.10 -9.94
C VAL A 5 2.36 -5.81 -9.55
N SER A 6 3.41 -5.58 -10.33
CA SER A 6 4.77 -6.02 -10.04
C SER A 6 5.75 -5.29 -10.96
N ASN A 7 6.99 -5.20 -10.52
CA ASN A 7 8.10 -4.69 -11.34
C ASN A 7 8.69 -5.77 -12.27
N SER A 8 8.21 -7.01 -12.16
CA SER A 8 8.66 -8.17 -12.92
C SER A 8 7.45 -8.94 -13.45
N PRO A 9 7.56 -9.66 -14.59
CA PRO A 9 6.49 -10.53 -15.07
C PRO A 9 6.05 -11.58 -14.04
N PRO A 10 4.83 -12.15 -14.16
CA PRO A 10 4.37 -13.22 -13.28
C PRO A 10 5.33 -14.40 -13.27
N SER A 11 5.63 -14.91 -12.08
CA SER A 11 6.41 -16.12 -11.83
C SER A 11 5.76 -17.37 -12.42
N SER A 12 4.44 -17.37 -12.58
CA SER A 12 3.68 -18.41 -13.30
C SER A 12 3.94 -18.42 -14.81
N GLY A 13 4.55 -17.37 -15.36
CA GLY A 13 4.71 -17.13 -16.79
C GLY A 13 3.45 -16.63 -17.50
N SER A 14 2.34 -16.38 -16.79
CA SER A 14 1.09 -15.92 -17.40
C SER A 14 0.33 -14.90 -16.55
N TYR A 15 -0.35 -13.98 -17.24
CA TYR A 15 -1.24 -12.98 -16.65
C TYR A 15 -2.67 -13.53 -16.58
N ILE A 16 -3.52 -12.98 -15.70
CA ILE A 16 -4.97 -13.13 -15.87
C ILE A 16 -5.34 -12.45 -17.21
N GLY A 17 -6.17 -13.12 -18.01
CA GLY A 17 -6.59 -12.63 -19.32
C GLY A 17 -7.17 -11.22 -19.25
N GLY A 18 -6.70 -10.33 -20.13
CA GLY A 18 -7.15 -8.93 -20.16
C GLY A 18 -6.52 -8.01 -19.11
N SER A 19 -5.55 -8.48 -18.33
CA SER A 19 -4.90 -7.64 -17.31
C SER A 19 -3.99 -6.59 -17.91
N ILE A 20 -4.01 -5.38 -17.36
CA ILE A 20 -2.97 -4.37 -17.60
C ILE A 20 -1.76 -4.65 -16.72
N SER A 21 -0.60 -4.10 -17.09
CA SER A 21 0.59 -4.06 -16.24
C SER A 21 0.65 -2.74 -15.49
N LEU A 22 0.92 -2.81 -14.18
CA LEU A 22 1.01 -1.64 -13.31
C LEU A 22 2.21 -1.75 -12.36
N PRO A 23 3.43 -1.40 -12.82
CA PRO A 23 4.65 -1.52 -12.00
C PRO A 23 4.66 -0.57 -10.80
N SER A 24 4.84 -1.11 -9.58
CA SER A 24 4.79 -0.33 -8.33
C SER A 24 5.87 0.77 -8.24
N LYS A 25 7.06 0.54 -8.83
CA LYS A 25 8.13 1.55 -8.90
C LYS A 25 7.72 2.77 -9.74
N GLY A 26 6.70 2.65 -10.58
CA GLY A 26 6.15 3.78 -11.33
C GLY A 26 5.59 4.88 -10.44
N PHE A 27 5.24 4.59 -9.18
CA PHE A 27 4.59 5.51 -8.25
C PHE A 27 5.54 6.22 -7.27
N ILE A 28 6.82 5.89 -7.29
CA ILE A 28 7.84 6.50 -6.43
C ILE A 28 8.97 7.09 -7.27
N HIS A 29 9.64 8.11 -6.74
CA HIS A 29 10.90 8.60 -7.30
C HIS A 29 12.05 7.62 -6.98
N ALA A 30 13.19 7.80 -7.64
CA ALA A 30 14.36 6.94 -7.47
C ALA A 30 14.93 6.96 -6.03
N ASP A 31 14.72 8.05 -5.29
CA ASP A 31 15.07 8.19 -3.89
C ASP A 31 14.07 7.53 -2.92
N GLY A 32 12.98 6.97 -3.45
CA GLY A 32 11.93 6.29 -2.69
C GLY A 32 10.82 7.20 -2.18
N SER A 33 10.87 8.51 -2.47
CA SER A 33 9.77 9.43 -2.14
C SER A 33 8.55 9.16 -3.02
N LEU A 34 7.35 9.37 -2.46
CA LEU A 34 6.09 9.25 -3.19
C LEU A 34 6.00 10.38 -4.23
N LYS A 35 5.53 10.05 -5.44
CA LYS A 35 5.29 11.05 -6.48
C LYS A 35 4.14 12.00 -6.13
N SER A 36 4.12 13.17 -6.76
CA SER A 36 3.02 14.12 -6.62
C SER A 36 1.69 13.54 -7.13
N VAL A 37 0.56 14.11 -6.67
CA VAL A 37 -0.79 13.69 -7.10
C VAL A 37 -0.91 13.63 -8.63
N ASP A 38 -0.42 14.65 -9.34
CA ASP A 38 -0.50 14.74 -10.80
C ASP A 38 0.34 13.65 -11.48
N GLU A 39 1.51 13.35 -10.94
CA GLU A 39 2.36 12.28 -11.46
C GLU A 39 1.75 10.89 -11.22
N LEU A 40 1.18 10.65 -10.04
CA LEU A 40 0.48 9.41 -9.70
C LEU A 40 -0.74 9.21 -10.61
N ALA A 41 -1.56 10.26 -10.80
CA ALA A 41 -2.67 10.25 -11.75
C ALA A 41 -2.17 9.96 -13.18
N GLY A 42 -1.05 10.57 -13.58
CA GLY A 42 -0.43 10.31 -14.87
C GLY A 42 0.05 8.86 -15.05
N VAL A 43 0.50 8.18 -13.99
CA VAL A 43 0.83 6.73 -14.04
C VAL A 43 -0.41 5.91 -14.35
N LEU A 44 -1.51 6.13 -13.64
CA LEU A 44 -2.76 5.40 -13.85
C LEU A 44 -3.36 5.68 -15.23
N GLY A 45 -3.39 6.96 -15.64
CA GLY A 45 -3.88 7.36 -16.96
C GLY A 45 -3.06 6.76 -18.12
N ARG A 46 -1.72 6.70 -18.00
CA ARG A 46 -0.86 6.01 -18.99
C ARG A 46 -1.16 4.52 -19.11
N SER A 47 -1.62 3.89 -18.04
CA SER A 47 -2.05 2.48 -18.03
C SER A 47 -3.50 2.29 -18.49
N GLY A 48 -4.19 3.35 -18.92
CA GLY A 48 -5.56 3.29 -19.42
C GLY A 48 -6.64 3.26 -18.33
N VAL A 49 -6.29 3.62 -17.08
CA VAL A 49 -7.22 3.65 -15.95
C VAL A 49 -7.83 5.04 -15.80
N THR A 50 -9.14 5.11 -15.63
CA THR A 50 -9.92 6.29 -15.24
C THR A 50 -10.28 6.23 -13.75
N SER A 51 -10.75 7.34 -13.16
CA SER A 51 -11.18 7.36 -11.75
C SER A 51 -12.45 6.56 -11.45
N GLU A 52 -13.24 6.22 -12.48
CA GLU A 52 -14.53 5.54 -12.38
C GLU A 52 -14.46 4.02 -12.57
N ASP A 53 -13.31 3.54 -13.06
CA ASP A 53 -13.10 2.12 -13.32
C ASP A 53 -13.23 1.28 -12.05
N GLU A 54 -13.80 0.10 -12.19
CA GLU A 54 -13.67 -0.95 -11.16
C GLU A 54 -12.32 -1.64 -11.35
N VAL A 55 -11.45 -1.56 -10.37
CA VAL A 55 -10.07 -2.04 -10.45
C VAL A 55 -9.84 -3.19 -9.47
N VAL A 56 -9.41 -4.34 -10.00
CA VAL A 56 -8.94 -5.47 -9.20
C VAL A 56 -7.43 -5.58 -9.35
N LEU A 57 -6.71 -5.38 -8.24
CA LEU A 57 -5.26 -5.51 -8.17
C LEU A 57 -4.87 -6.95 -7.82
N TYR A 58 -3.87 -7.49 -8.49
CA TYR A 58 -3.29 -8.79 -8.14
C TYR A 58 -1.79 -8.80 -8.40
N GLY A 59 -1.10 -9.75 -7.76
CA GLY A 59 0.34 -9.96 -7.94
C GLY A 59 0.77 -11.26 -7.27
N ASP A 60 2.05 -11.60 -7.43
CA ASP A 60 2.56 -12.88 -6.95
C ASP A 60 2.85 -12.91 -5.44
N CYS A 61 3.02 -11.74 -4.82
CA CYS A 61 3.55 -11.62 -3.48
C CYS A 61 2.85 -10.53 -2.68
N PHE A 62 1.86 -10.92 -1.86
CA PHE A 62 1.18 -9.98 -0.95
C PHE A 62 2.12 -9.36 0.07
N SER A 63 2.99 -10.19 0.66
CA SER A 63 3.98 -9.79 1.67
C SER A 63 5.06 -8.84 1.12
N CYS A 64 5.20 -8.70 -0.20
CA CYS A 64 6.13 -7.75 -0.81
C CYS A 64 5.62 -6.30 -0.73
N GLY A 65 4.32 -6.09 -0.47
CA GLY A 65 3.73 -4.76 -0.25
C GLY A 65 3.49 -3.95 -1.52
N ASP A 66 3.89 -4.44 -2.70
CA ASP A 66 3.76 -3.70 -3.97
C ASP A 66 2.31 -3.32 -4.26
N PHE A 67 1.39 -4.29 -4.20
CA PHE A 67 0.00 -4.04 -4.57
C PHE A 67 -0.89 -3.56 -3.43
N THR A 68 -0.54 -3.79 -2.16
CA THR A 68 -1.18 -3.07 -1.05
C THR A 68 -0.79 -1.60 -1.06
N PHE A 69 0.42 -1.26 -1.51
CA PHE A 69 0.85 0.12 -1.65
C PHE A 69 0.16 0.81 -2.83
N VAL A 70 0.05 0.15 -3.99
CA VAL A 70 -0.77 0.66 -5.11
C VAL A 70 -2.25 0.78 -4.71
N TYR A 71 -2.80 -0.18 -3.96
CA TYR A 71 -4.14 -0.08 -3.39
C TYR A 71 -4.27 1.19 -2.54
N TRP A 72 -3.35 1.41 -1.59
CA TRP A 72 -3.35 2.63 -0.77
C TRP A 72 -3.24 3.90 -1.62
N ILE A 73 -2.36 3.94 -2.64
CA ILE A 73 -2.23 5.08 -3.55
C ILE A 73 -3.56 5.37 -4.26
N MET A 74 -4.24 4.34 -4.76
CA MET A 74 -5.54 4.52 -5.40
C MET A 74 -6.58 5.08 -4.42
N LYS A 75 -6.62 4.59 -3.17
CA LYS A 75 -7.48 5.17 -2.11
C LYS A 75 -7.08 6.62 -1.81
N TYR A 76 -5.79 6.93 -1.75
CA TYR A 76 -5.25 8.28 -1.55
C TYR A 76 -5.64 9.23 -2.68
N LEU A 77 -5.72 8.75 -3.92
CA LEU A 77 -6.19 9.52 -5.07
C LEU A 77 -7.74 9.61 -5.17
N GLY A 78 -8.46 9.08 -4.18
CA GLY A 78 -9.93 9.11 -4.15
C GLY A 78 -10.62 8.02 -4.97
N HIS A 79 -9.88 7.02 -5.45
CA HIS A 79 -10.45 5.91 -6.22
C HIS A 79 -11.35 5.06 -5.32
N GLN A 80 -12.63 5.00 -5.64
CA GLN A 80 -13.61 4.35 -4.78
C GLN A 80 -13.64 2.83 -4.98
N LYS A 81 -13.58 2.38 -6.23
CA LYS A 81 -13.85 1.00 -6.64
C LYS A 81 -12.56 0.22 -6.92
N VAL A 82 -11.72 0.10 -5.89
CA VAL A 82 -10.48 -0.69 -5.96
C VAL A 82 -10.54 -1.84 -4.94
N GLU A 83 -10.17 -3.04 -5.39
CA GLU A 83 -10.09 -4.25 -4.58
C GLU A 83 -8.77 -4.99 -4.84
N ILE A 84 -8.38 -5.86 -3.91
CA ILE A 84 -7.24 -6.76 -4.06
C ILE A 84 -7.76 -8.18 -4.21
N LEU A 85 -7.33 -8.88 -5.26
CA LEU A 85 -7.65 -10.29 -5.44
C LEU A 85 -7.02 -11.12 -4.32
N ARG A 86 -7.86 -11.84 -3.57
CA ARG A 86 -7.42 -12.78 -2.54
C ARG A 86 -7.09 -14.14 -3.13
N GLY A 87 -5.87 -14.61 -2.91
CA GLY A 87 -5.41 -15.93 -3.35
C GLY A 87 -4.84 -15.95 -4.77
N PRO A 88 -4.45 -17.13 -5.27
CA PRO A 88 -3.84 -17.26 -6.58
C PRO A 88 -4.87 -16.98 -7.68
N ALA A 89 -4.40 -16.54 -8.85
CA ALA A 89 -5.19 -16.44 -10.08
C ALA A 89 -5.65 -17.81 -10.65
N ALA A 90 -5.56 -18.89 -9.87
CA ALA A 90 -5.79 -20.26 -10.33
C ALA A 90 -7.24 -20.45 -10.79
N GLY A 91 -7.42 -21.01 -11.98
CA GLY A 91 -8.74 -21.25 -12.58
C GLY A 91 -9.31 -20.06 -13.37
N LEU A 92 -8.66 -18.88 -13.34
CA LEU A 92 -9.00 -17.79 -14.23
C LEU A 92 -8.38 -18.00 -15.62
N PRO A 93 -9.03 -17.54 -16.71
CA PRO A 93 -8.40 -17.51 -18.04
C PRO A 93 -7.08 -16.74 -17.99
N THR A 94 -6.04 -17.26 -18.64
CA THR A 94 -4.71 -16.65 -18.65
C THR A 94 -4.28 -16.15 -20.03
N ALA A 95 -3.32 -15.24 -20.08
CA ALA A 95 -2.70 -14.71 -21.29
C ALA A 95 -1.18 -14.64 -21.14
N GLY A 96 -0.45 -14.74 -22.26
CA GLY A 96 1.02 -14.65 -22.28
C GLY A 96 1.56 -13.24 -22.09
N SER A 97 0.71 -12.20 -22.18
CA SER A 97 1.11 -10.81 -22.00
C SER A 97 -0.01 -9.98 -21.37
N ALA A 98 0.38 -8.90 -20.70
CA ALA A 98 -0.55 -7.86 -20.30
C ALA A 98 -1.08 -7.11 -21.54
N VAL A 99 -2.29 -6.56 -21.42
CA VAL A 99 -2.87 -5.69 -22.46
C VAL A 99 -2.34 -4.27 -22.31
N THR A 100 -2.19 -3.59 -23.44
CA THR A 100 -1.94 -2.15 -23.49
C THR A 100 -3.17 -1.49 -24.11
N GLY A 101 -3.94 -0.77 -23.29
CA GLY A 101 -5.07 0.03 -23.74
C GLY A 101 -4.64 1.43 -24.19
N PRO A 102 -5.55 2.22 -24.80
CA PRO A 102 -5.30 3.63 -25.02
C PRO A 102 -5.09 4.34 -23.66
N MET A 103 -4.28 5.39 -23.67
CA MET A 103 -4.13 6.24 -22.50
C MET A 103 -5.48 6.87 -22.14
N ALA A 104 -5.73 6.98 -20.84
CA ALA A 104 -6.91 7.60 -20.26
C ALA A 104 -6.53 8.87 -19.49
N ASN A 105 -7.52 9.74 -19.27
CA ASN A 105 -7.39 10.83 -18.32
C ASN A 105 -7.86 10.34 -16.94
N TYR A 106 -6.94 10.26 -15.98
CA TYR A 106 -7.26 9.93 -14.60
C TYR A 106 -7.54 11.23 -13.83
N SER A 107 -8.75 11.42 -13.31
CA SER A 107 -9.12 12.60 -12.52
C SER A 107 -9.02 12.27 -11.02
N PRO A 108 -7.96 12.71 -10.31
CA PRO A 108 -7.81 12.41 -8.89
C PRO A 108 -8.73 13.28 -8.03
N SER A 109 -9.21 12.72 -6.92
CA SER A 109 -9.83 13.45 -5.81
C SER A 109 -9.06 13.12 -4.53
N PRO A 110 -7.91 13.79 -4.29
CA PRO A 110 -6.99 13.40 -3.22
C PRO A 110 -7.63 13.39 -1.84
N ARG A 111 -7.21 12.42 -1.03
CA ARG A 111 -7.61 12.20 0.37
C ARG A 111 -6.40 12.44 1.28
N PRO A 112 -6.05 13.71 1.55
CA PRO A 112 -4.85 14.05 2.32
C PRO A 112 -4.86 13.45 3.72
N GLU A 113 -6.03 13.11 4.26
CA GLU A 113 -6.16 12.42 5.53
C GLU A 113 -5.52 11.02 5.55
N LEU A 114 -5.21 10.40 4.42
CA LEU A 114 -4.57 9.08 4.34
C LEU A 114 -3.03 9.12 4.39
N LEU A 115 -2.41 10.30 4.26
CA LEU A 115 -0.97 10.50 4.29
C LEU A 115 -0.63 11.50 5.41
N ALA A 116 0.15 11.04 6.39
CA ALA A 116 0.66 11.92 7.44
C ALA A 116 1.89 12.70 6.95
N ASP A 117 2.13 13.86 7.56
CA ASP A 117 3.34 14.66 7.41
C ASP A 117 4.19 14.65 8.68
N TYR A 118 5.43 15.14 8.58
CA TYR A 118 6.37 15.18 9.70
C TYR A 118 5.82 15.86 10.95
N GLU A 119 5.21 17.04 10.81
CA GLU A 119 4.69 17.81 11.94
C GLU A 119 3.56 17.07 12.66
N SER A 120 2.67 16.44 11.89
CA SER A 120 1.58 15.63 12.43
C SER A 120 2.13 14.44 13.22
N VAL A 121 3.17 13.75 12.72
CA VAL A 121 3.81 12.64 13.43
C VAL A 121 4.54 13.11 14.68
N ALA A 122 5.28 14.22 14.59
CA ALA A 122 6.03 14.80 15.71
C ALA A 122 5.14 15.38 16.81
N SER A 123 3.87 15.73 16.51
CA SER A 123 2.92 16.31 17.48
C SER A 123 2.56 15.40 18.65
N GLY A 124 2.81 14.09 18.54
CA GLY A 124 2.39 13.09 19.54
C GLY A 124 0.90 12.75 19.53
N GLN A 125 0.12 13.25 18.56
CA GLN A 125 -1.32 12.97 18.47
C GLN A 125 -1.65 11.53 18.06
N PHE A 126 -0.74 10.89 17.31
CA PHE A 126 -0.96 9.55 16.74
C PHE A 126 -0.34 8.44 17.57
N VAL A 127 -0.95 7.27 17.52
CA VAL A 127 -0.23 6.02 17.81
C VAL A 127 0.68 5.75 16.61
N VAL A 128 2.00 5.84 16.81
CA VAL A 128 2.97 5.63 15.73
C VAL A 128 3.34 4.15 15.69
N VAL A 129 3.16 3.52 14.54
CA VAL A 129 3.45 2.10 14.29
C VAL A 129 4.57 1.97 13.26
N ASP A 130 5.63 1.27 13.62
CA ASP A 130 6.70 0.89 12.70
C ASP A 130 6.46 -0.53 12.17
N ALA A 131 6.21 -0.63 10.86
CA ALA A 131 5.96 -1.89 10.16
C ALA A 131 7.22 -2.62 9.69
N ARG A 132 8.42 -2.10 9.99
CA ARG A 132 9.70 -2.74 9.69
C ARG A 132 9.96 -3.93 10.61
N THR A 133 10.97 -4.74 10.28
CA THR A 133 11.38 -5.86 11.13
C THR A 133 11.92 -5.35 12.48
N PRO A 134 11.93 -6.19 13.55
CA PRO A 134 12.47 -5.81 14.85
C PRO A 134 13.93 -5.32 14.79
N ASP A 135 14.75 -5.92 13.93
CA ASP A 135 16.14 -5.49 13.73
C ASP A 135 16.23 -4.07 13.15
N GLN A 136 15.39 -3.76 12.16
CA GLN A 136 15.33 -2.43 11.56
C GLN A 136 14.78 -1.39 12.54
N PHE A 137 13.81 -1.77 13.38
CA PHE A 137 13.28 -0.95 14.45
C PHE A 137 14.35 -0.68 15.52
N GLY A 138 15.07 -1.71 15.97
CA GLY A 138 16.14 -1.62 16.96
C GLY A 138 17.35 -0.81 16.49
N ALA A 139 17.61 -0.78 15.17
CA ALA A 139 18.64 0.07 14.57
C ALA A 139 18.29 1.57 14.58
N GLY A 140 17.05 1.94 14.90
CA GLY A 140 16.57 3.31 15.04
C GLY A 140 15.15 3.45 14.51
N HIS A 141 14.31 4.15 15.27
CA HIS A 141 12.89 4.35 15.00
C HIS A 141 12.45 5.77 15.43
N ILE A 142 11.19 6.11 15.17
CA ILE A 142 10.56 7.33 15.68
C ILE A 142 10.31 7.15 17.18
N ASP A 143 10.70 8.11 18.01
CA ASP A 143 10.53 8.01 19.47
C ASP A 143 9.06 7.75 19.85
N GLY A 144 8.85 6.75 20.70
CA GLY A 144 7.51 6.32 21.12
C GLY A 144 6.76 5.43 20.11
N ALA A 145 7.37 5.08 18.97
CA ALA A 145 6.76 4.15 18.02
C ALA A 145 6.66 2.72 18.58
N ILE A 146 5.58 2.04 18.24
CA ILE A 146 5.34 0.63 18.54
C ILE A 146 5.73 -0.20 17.31
N ASN A 147 6.59 -1.20 17.48
CA ASN A 147 6.91 -2.10 16.39
C ASN A 147 5.81 -3.15 16.19
N ILE A 148 5.14 -3.09 15.04
CA ILE A 148 4.30 -4.17 14.53
C ILE A 148 4.87 -4.58 13.19
N ASP A 149 5.86 -5.48 13.22
CA ASP A 149 6.42 -6.09 12.02
C ASP A 149 5.29 -6.59 11.10
N TYR A 150 5.33 -6.22 9.82
CA TYR A 150 4.35 -6.67 8.83
C TYR A 150 4.18 -8.19 8.80
N ASN A 151 5.22 -8.97 9.13
CA ASN A 151 5.11 -10.43 9.23
C ASN A 151 4.11 -10.89 10.30
N ARG A 152 3.90 -10.10 11.35
CA ARG A 152 2.92 -10.41 12.40
C ARG A 152 1.49 -10.35 11.87
N VAL A 153 1.17 -9.47 10.92
CA VAL A 153 -0.21 -9.35 10.38
C VAL A 153 -0.48 -10.33 9.25
N MET A 154 0.51 -11.12 8.82
CA MET A 154 0.41 -12.09 7.74
C MET A 154 0.11 -13.52 8.26
N ALA A 155 -0.69 -14.26 7.48
CA ALA A 155 -0.92 -15.70 7.54
C ALA A 155 -0.75 -16.30 6.14
N ASP A 156 0.30 -17.10 5.95
CA ASP A 156 0.69 -17.66 4.66
C ASP A 156 0.80 -16.58 3.55
N SER A 157 -0.17 -16.55 2.63
CA SER A 157 -0.22 -15.65 1.47
C SER A 157 -1.18 -14.48 1.63
N TRP A 158 -1.80 -14.31 2.80
CA TRP A 158 -2.79 -13.26 3.07
C TRP A 158 -2.61 -12.64 4.46
N ILE A 159 -3.39 -11.61 4.78
CA ILE A 159 -3.47 -11.11 6.16
C ILE A 159 -4.18 -12.13 7.06
N ARG A 160 -3.88 -12.08 8.36
CA ARG A 160 -4.58 -12.85 9.41
C ARG A 160 -6.07 -12.52 9.46
N ASP A 161 -6.83 -13.40 10.10
CA ASP A 161 -8.25 -13.18 10.36
C ASP A 161 -8.49 -12.09 11.42
N ASP A 162 -9.75 -11.67 11.54
CA ASP A 162 -10.14 -10.55 12.41
C ASP A 162 -9.80 -10.81 13.88
N ALA A 163 -9.92 -12.05 14.36
CA ALA A 163 -9.62 -12.39 15.75
C ALA A 163 -8.13 -12.21 16.06
N ALA A 164 -7.25 -12.73 15.20
CA ALA A 164 -5.81 -12.58 15.38
C ALA A 164 -5.34 -11.14 15.15
N LEU A 165 -5.94 -10.40 14.21
CA LEU A 165 -5.65 -8.97 14.03
C LEU A 165 -6.08 -8.13 15.23
N ALA A 166 -7.26 -8.39 15.81
CA ALA A 166 -7.71 -7.73 17.03
C ALA A 166 -6.76 -7.97 18.20
N GLU A 167 -6.20 -9.17 18.34
CA GLU A 167 -5.16 -9.47 19.34
C GLU A 167 -3.87 -8.67 19.08
N ILE A 168 -3.39 -8.65 17.83
CA ILE A 168 -2.16 -7.93 17.45
C ILE A 168 -2.29 -6.43 17.72
N PHE A 169 -3.45 -5.85 17.41
CA PHE A 169 -3.70 -4.41 17.57
C PHE A 169 -4.26 -4.03 18.95
N GLY A 170 -4.54 -4.99 19.83
CA GLY A 170 -5.18 -4.74 21.12
C GLY A 170 -4.37 -3.87 22.09
N ALA A 171 -3.07 -3.72 21.86
CA ALA A 171 -2.20 -2.81 22.61
C ALA A 171 -2.23 -1.35 22.11
N LEU A 172 -2.82 -1.09 20.94
CA LEU A 172 -2.94 0.26 20.40
C LEU A 172 -4.13 0.97 21.07
N ASP A 173 -3.94 2.24 21.41
CA ASP A 173 -5.01 3.07 21.95
C ASP A 173 -6.17 3.16 20.94
N PRO A 174 -7.38 2.66 21.29
CA PRO A 174 -8.49 2.59 20.36
C PRO A 174 -9.06 3.97 19.99
N ASP A 175 -8.84 5.00 20.81
CA ASP A 175 -9.42 6.33 20.60
C ASP A 175 -8.49 7.27 19.81
N ARG A 176 -7.26 6.82 19.53
CA ARG A 176 -6.27 7.60 18.79
C ARG A 176 -6.09 7.09 17.35
N PRO A 177 -5.97 8.00 16.37
CA PRO A 177 -5.61 7.62 15.00
C PRO A 177 -4.20 7.02 14.96
N VAL A 178 -3.99 6.12 14.01
CA VAL A 178 -2.70 5.42 13.82
C VAL A 178 -1.94 6.03 12.66
N VAL A 179 -0.65 6.26 12.83
CA VAL A 179 0.28 6.47 11.70
C VAL A 179 1.13 5.23 11.58
N VAL A 180 1.14 4.62 10.40
CA VAL A 180 1.98 3.46 10.10
C VAL A 180 3.08 3.88 9.14
N TYR A 181 4.32 3.52 9.45
CA TYR A 181 5.44 3.78 8.55
C TYR A 181 6.32 2.55 8.33
N SER A 182 7.02 2.58 7.21
CA SER A 182 8.18 1.73 6.93
C SER A 182 9.18 2.54 6.13
N LYS A 183 10.14 1.91 5.44
CA LYS A 183 11.16 2.67 4.68
C LYS A 183 10.52 3.62 3.64
N ASN A 184 9.72 3.06 2.74
CA ASN A 184 9.09 3.77 1.61
C ASN A 184 7.57 3.47 1.49
N GLY A 185 6.94 2.99 2.56
CA GLY A 185 5.48 2.74 2.58
C GLY A 185 5.02 1.34 2.17
N GLY A 186 5.84 0.52 1.48
CA GLY A 186 5.42 -0.80 0.99
C GLY A 186 4.97 -1.81 2.07
N THR A 187 5.79 -2.08 3.09
CA THR A 187 5.32 -2.93 4.20
C THR A 187 4.36 -2.22 5.15
N ALA A 188 4.41 -0.88 5.19
CA ALA A 188 3.47 -0.08 5.97
C ALA A 188 2.06 -0.19 5.41
N SER A 189 1.89 -0.25 4.09
CA SER A 189 0.57 -0.43 3.45
C SER A 189 -0.06 -1.78 3.76
N ILE A 190 0.72 -2.81 4.08
CA ILE A 190 0.20 -4.10 4.55
C ILE A 190 -0.44 -3.94 5.93
N VAL A 191 0.29 -3.32 6.88
CA VAL A 191 -0.22 -3.09 8.24
C VAL A 191 -1.37 -2.09 8.23
N TRP A 192 -1.31 -1.05 7.39
CA TRP A 192 -2.42 -0.12 7.16
C TRP A 192 -3.67 -0.83 6.60
N TYR A 193 -3.50 -1.74 5.65
CA TYR A 193 -4.61 -2.53 5.10
C TYR A 193 -5.27 -3.40 6.18
N ALA A 194 -4.46 -4.03 7.05
CA ALA A 194 -4.96 -4.81 8.18
C ALA A 194 -5.64 -3.93 9.26
N LEU A 195 -5.14 -2.73 9.54
CA LEU A 195 -5.78 -1.80 10.48
C LEU A 195 -7.13 -1.30 9.96
N THR A 196 -7.18 -0.94 8.67
CA THR A 196 -8.41 -0.45 8.04
C THR A 196 -9.47 -1.54 7.91
N SER A 197 -9.09 -2.81 7.73
CA SER A 197 -10.04 -3.93 7.78
C SER A 197 -10.63 -4.15 9.18
N GLN A 198 -9.94 -3.71 10.24
CA GLN A 198 -10.45 -3.65 11.61
C GLN A 198 -11.20 -2.35 11.95
N GLY A 199 -11.46 -1.48 10.96
CA GLY A 199 -12.16 -0.20 11.15
C GLY A 199 -11.34 0.89 11.85
N ARG A 200 -10.01 0.73 11.95
CA ARG A 200 -9.12 1.74 12.55
C ARG A 200 -8.91 2.92 11.59
N ASP A 201 -8.91 4.14 12.13
CA ASP A 201 -8.42 5.32 11.42
C ASP A 201 -6.89 5.27 11.33
N ALA A 202 -6.37 5.10 10.11
CA ALA A 202 -4.96 4.88 9.86
C ALA A 202 -4.45 5.69 8.65
N LYS A 203 -3.25 6.25 8.81
CA LYS A 203 -2.52 6.99 7.78
C LYS A 203 -1.19 6.32 7.48
N LEU A 204 -0.69 6.48 6.26
CA LEU A 204 0.69 6.11 5.94
C LEU A 204 1.65 7.27 6.20
N TYR A 205 2.89 6.91 6.51
CA TYR A 205 4.04 7.80 6.56
C TYR A 205 5.31 7.04 6.14
N THR A 206 6.45 7.72 6.00
CA THR A 206 7.71 7.08 5.59
C THR A 206 8.87 7.44 6.52
N TRP A 207 9.72 6.45 6.77
CA TRP A 207 10.96 6.63 7.54
C TRP A 207 11.94 7.55 6.84
N ASN A 208 12.02 7.53 5.50
CA ASN A 208 12.93 8.41 4.76
C ASN A 208 12.53 9.89 4.92
N ASP A 209 11.24 10.23 4.93
CA ASP A 209 10.81 11.61 5.21
C ASP A 209 11.20 12.02 6.64
N TRP A 210 11.01 11.14 7.62
CA TRP A 210 11.47 11.38 8.99
C TRP A 210 12.98 11.65 9.07
N LEU A 211 13.79 10.80 8.44
CA LEU A 211 15.25 10.96 8.40
C LEU A 211 15.67 12.26 7.71
N GLY A 212 14.97 12.68 6.66
CA GLY A 212 15.27 13.91 5.92
C GLY A 212 14.91 15.19 6.66
N ARG A 213 14.05 15.11 7.68
CA ARG A 213 13.52 16.28 8.41
C ARG A 213 13.95 16.37 9.86
N ARG A 214 14.31 15.26 10.50
CA ARG A 214 14.81 15.27 11.88
C ARG A 214 16.13 16.05 11.92
N SER A 215 16.13 17.16 12.65
CA SER A 215 17.31 17.99 12.93
C SER A 215 18.16 17.39 14.05
#